data_AF-A0A1E4NCU1-F1
#
_entry.id   AF-A0A1E4NCU1-F1
#
_cell.length_a   1.000
_cell.length_b   1.000
_cell.length_c   1.000
_cell.angle_alpha   90.00
_cell.angle_beta   90.00
_cell.angle_gamma   90.00
#
_symmetry.space_group_name_H-M   'P 1'
#
loop_
_entity.id
_entity.type
_entity.pdbx_description
1 polymer ?
#
loop_
_entity_poly.entity_id
_entity_poly.type
_entity_poly.pdbx_seq_one_letter_code
_entity_poly.pdbx_strand_id
1 'polypeptide(L)'
;MPWAPFTPMLDAMGSVAIALWGLLFIVMLAGIALLLRTEKRQYERRGKGRSWLWMRILALPMLAISAAATMLPARAVSGMEALGLFYFGLLVVAPLAWFGLHLLAGRLQSPRLTRGESLGLAVSGLAVLLVPALLISSAQGPIHTVSYLAKIRAFDRTPESPLALTAQPVQLLRLGDSGVLYAQALTAPAGIRLARVEMRTGEHWHDTATLRYPLLCRDGNDLHLAWPEGMQPSPLRIHWQDSQGQPHQARFETGNMPAGTARHDFALRWREDGFDLPVPLARDLLQIGWHHPVDGALHYRSLDMLQPGETFADDCVKPGYRRVAWQQEGPVSGVILRFHPPLPAAPWQIEYRRDGAVLPDPVSPRPLSLHSESP
;
A
#
# COMPACT_ATOMS: atom_id res chain seq x y z
N MET A 1 -18.50 -5.30 -25.04
CA MET A 1 -18.27 -5.30 -23.58
C MET A 1 -16.78 -5.50 -23.34
N PRO A 2 -16.04 -4.47 -22.90
CA PRO A 2 -14.61 -4.61 -22.70
C PRO A 2 -14.36 -5.31 -21.36
N TRP A 3 -13.69 -6.46 -21.40
CA TRP A 3 -13.19 -7.22 -20.24
C TRP A 3 -11.98 -6.53 -19.55
N ALA A 4 -11.91 -5.19 -19.64
CA ALA A 4 -10.74 -4.39 -19.30
C ALA A 4 -10.38 -4.25 -17.80
N PRO A 5 -11.25 -4.50 -16.79
CA PRO A 5 -10.83 -4.30 -15.40
C PRO A 5 -10.05 -5.48 -14.81
N PHE A 6 -10.05 -6.66 -15.43
CA PHE A 6 -9.42 -7.86 -14.85
C PHE A 6 -7.97 -8.08 -15.28
N THR A 7 -7.58 -7.66 -16.48
CA THR A 7 -6.21 -7.74 -16.97
C THR A 7 -5.18 -7.03 -16.06
N PRO A 8 -5.38 -5.77 -15.62
CA PRO A 8 -4.39 -5.10 -14.78
C PRO A 8 -4.24 -5.76 -13.39
N MET A 9 -5.32 -6.36 -12.86
CA MET A 9 -5.28 -7.08 -11.58
C MET A 9 -4.46 -8.38 -11.71
N LEU A 10 -4.67 -9.15 -12.78
CA LEU A 10 -3.93 -10.39 -13.02
C LEU A 10 -2.45 -10.10 -13.32
N ASP A 11 -2.16 -9.06 -14.10
CA ASP A 11 -0.79 -8.64 -14.40
C ASP A 11 -0.04 -8.14 -13.15
N ALA A 12 -0.75 -7.57 -12.18
CA ALA A 12 -0.19 -7.17 -10.89
C ALA A 12 0.14 -8.35 -9.97
N MET A 13 -0.64 -9.43 -10.01
CA MET A 13 -0.46 -10.60 -9.14
C MET A 13 0.76 -11.45 -9.55
N GLY A 14 1.10 -11.51 -10.83
CA GLY A 14 2.18 -12.33 -11.37
C GLY A 14 1.80 -13.82 -11.50
N SER A 15 2.50 -14.54 -12.39
CA SER A 15 2.14 -15.91 -12.81
C SER A 15 2.14 -16.93 -11.66
N VAL A 16 3.09 -16.81 -10.72
CA VAL A 16 3.18 -17.68 -9.54
C VAL A 16 1.96 -17.52 -8.63
N ALA A 17 1.56 -16.28 -8.33
CA ALA A 17 0.39 -16.03 -7.50
C ALA A 17 -0.89 -16.56 -8.17
N ILE A 18 -1.05 -16.31 -9.49
CA ILE A 18 -2.18 -16.83 -10.26
C ILE A 18 -2.25 -18.36 -10.18
N ALA A 19 -1.11 -19.04 -10.35
CA ALA A 19 -1.07 -20.50 -10.28
C ALA A 19 -1.45 -21.02 -8.88
N LEU A 20 -0.95 -20.39 -7.81
CA LEU A 20 -1.26 -20.77 -6.43
C LEU A 20 -2.72 -20.52 -6.06
N TRP A 21 -3.26 -19.35 -6.42
CA TRP A 21 -4.68 -19.03 -6.21
C TRP A 21 -5.59 -19.94 -7.04
N GLY A 22 -5.22 -20.22 -8.29
CA GLY A 22 -5.94 -21.15 -9.16
C GLY A 22 -5.96 -22.57 -8.58
N LEU A 23 -4.83 -23.08 -8.10
CA LEU A 23 -4.75 -24.37 -7.42
C LEU A 23 -5.63 -24.41 -6.17
N LEU A 24 -5.54 -23.40 -5.30
CA LEU A 24 -6.36 -23.30 -4.11
C LEU A 24 -7.85 -23.30 -4.46
N PHE A 25 -8.26 -22.52 -5.46
CA PHE A 25 -9.63 -22.47 -5.95
C PHE A 25 -10.12 -23.84 -6.44
N ILE A 26 -9.31 -24.55 -7.24
CA ILE A 26 -9.64 -25.90 -7.71
C ILE A 26 -9.81 -26.87 -6.53
N VAL A 27 -8.90 -26.83 -5.55
CA VAL A 27 -8.99 -27.68 -4.35
C VAL A 27 -10.24 -27.38 -3.54
N MET A 28 -10.60 -26.10 -3.36
CA MET A 28 -11.83 -25.70 -2.67
C MET A 28 -13.08 -26.20 -3.39
N LEU A 29 -13.17 -26.01 -4.72
CA LEU A 29 -14.29 -26.50 -5.52
C LEU A 29 -14.39 -28.03 -5.48
N ALA A 30 -13.27 -28.73 -5.60
CA ALA A 30 -13.22 -30.19 -5.51
C ALA A 30 -13.69 -30.67 -4.13
N GLY A 31 -13.27 -30.01 -3.05
CA GLY A 31 -13.70 -30.30 -1.68
C GLY A 31 -15.20 -30.10 -1.48
N ILE A 32 -15.75 -28.97 -1.95
CA ILE A 32 -17.20 -28.68 -1.89
C ILE A 32 -17.98 -29.70 -2.72
N ALA A 33 -17.54 -30.00 -3.95
CA ALA A 33 -18.20 -30.96 -4.82
C ALA A 33 -18.18 -32.37 -4.21
N LEU A 34 -17.07 -32.78 -3.59
CA LEU A 34 -16.95 -34.06 -2.89
C LEU A 34 -17.89 -34.12 -1.68
N LEU A 35 -17.93 -33.07 -0.85
CA LEU A 35 -18.84 -32.96 0.29
C LEU A 35 -20.31 -33.08 -0.15
N LEU A 36 -20.72 -32.32 -1.16
CA LEU A 36 -22.09 -32.35 -1.66
C LEU A 36 -22.43 -33.72 -2.28
N ARG A 37 -21.48 -34.36 -2.97
CA ARG A 37 -21.65 -35.68 -3.57
C ARG A 37 -21.78 -36.78 -2.51
N THR A 38 -20.97 -36.75 -1.45
CA THR A 38 -21.03 -37.72 -0.36
C THR A 38 -22.33 -37.57 0.43
N GLU A 39 -22.71 -36.33 0.74
CA GLU A 39 -23.97 -36.02 1.40
C GLU A 39 -25.18 -36.48 0.56
N LYS A 40 -25.23 -36.12 -0.73
CA LYS A 40 -26.30 -36.56 -1.64
C LYS A 40 -26.45 -38.08 -1.64
N ARG A 41 -25.33 -38.81 -1.82
CA ARG A 41 -25.33 -40.29 -1.80
C ARG A 41 -25.83 -40.86 -0.49
N GLN A 42 -25.48 -40.25 0.64
CA GLN A 42 -25.94 -40.67 1.96
C GLN A 42 -27.46 -40.52 2.10
N TYR A 43 -28.03 -39.40 1.65
CA TYR A 43 -29.48 -39.18 1.71
C TYR A 43 -30.25 -40.02 0.68
N GLU A 44 -29.71 -40.25 -0.51
CA GLU A 44 -30.29 -41.17 -1.51
C GLU A 44 -30.38 -42.60 -0.97
N ARG A 45 -29.33 -43.11 -0.33
CA ARG A 45 -29.34 -44.43 0.33
C ARG A 45 -30.41 -44.57 1.42
N ARG A 46 -30.86 -43.45 1.98
CA ARG A 46 -31.94 -43.40 3.00
C ARG A 46 -33.32 -43.09 2.40
N GLY A 47 -33.46 -43.05 1.08
CA GLY A 47 -34.71 -42.68 0.40
C GLY A 47 -35.09 -41.20 0.53
N LYS A 48 -34.15 -40.33 0.91
CA LYS A 48 -34.35 -38.91 1.25
C LYS A 48 -33.65 -37.93 0.31
N GLY A 49 -33.25 -38.38 -0.89
CA GLY A 49 -32.52 -37.54 -1.86
C GLY A 49 -33.26 -36.27 -2.28
N ARG A 50 -34.60 -36.33 -2.42
CA ARG A 50 -35.43 -35.15 -2.73
C ARG A 50 -35.44 -34.13 -1.57
N SER A 51 -35.62 -34.60 -0.34
CA SER A 51 -35.59 -33.75 0.86
C SER A 51 -34.24 -33.05 1.02
N TRP A 52 -33.14 -33.75 0.72
CA TRP A 52 -31.78 -33.19 0.68
C TRP A 52 -31.67 -32.03 -0.31
N LEU A 53 -32.10 -32.24 -1.58
CA LEU A 53 -32.01 -31.22 -2.61
C LEU A 53 -32.80 -29.96 -2.24
N TRP A 54 -34.04 -30.14 -1.75
CA TRP A 54 -34.89 -29.03 -1.32
C TRP A 54 -34.29 -28.28 -0.14
N MET A 55 -33.70 -28.97 0.83
CA MET A 55 -32.98 -28.30 1.93
C MET A 55 -31.82 -27.45 1.43
N ARG A 56 -31.05 -27.92 0.43
CA ARG A 56 -29.95 -27.14 -0.15
C ARG A 56 -30.43 -25.89 -0.89
N ILE A 57 -31.55 -25.98 -1.60
CA ILE A 57 -32.17 -24.83 -2.26
C ILE A 57 -32.71 -23.84 -1.22
N LEU A 58 -33.42 -24.35 -0.20
CA LEU A 58 -34.00 -23.54 0.88
C LEU A 58 -32.94 -22.90 1.80
N ALA A 59 -31.72 -23.45 1.87
CA ALA A 59 -30.64 -22.87 2.64
C ALA A 59 -30.26 -21.46 2.15
N LEU A 60 -30.44 -21.14 0.86
CA LEU A 60 -30.15 -19.82 0.29
C LEU A 60 -31.08 -18.71 0.84
N PRO A 61 -32.42 -18.82 0.75
CA PRO A 61 -33.30 -17.85 1.39
C PRO A 61 -33.19 -17.85 2.92
N MET A 62 -32.90 -18.99 3.56
CA MET A 62 -32.62 -19.02 5.01
C MET A 62 -31.38 -18.21 5.37
N LEU A 63 -30.33 -18.27 4.54
CA LEU A 63 -29.13 -17.46 4.72
C LEU A 63 -29.47 -15.98 4.59
N ALA A 64 -30.24 -15.61 3.57
CA ALA A 64 -30.67 -14.23 3.36
C ALA A 64 -31.51 -13.70 4.54
N ILE A 65 -32.42 -14.50 5.07
CA ILE A 65 -33.23 -14.16 6.26
C ILE A 65 -32.31 -13.99 7.49
N SER A 66 -31.37 -14.90 7.71
CA SER A 66 -30.44 -14.84 8.85
C SER A 66 -29.52 -13.62 8.78
N ALA A 67 -29.03 -13.30 7.58
CA ALA A 67 -28.24 -12.10 7.32
C ALA A 67 -29.05 -10.81 7.50
N ALA A 68 -30.28 -10.75 6.97
CA ALA A 68 -31.16 -9.60 7.10
C ALA A 68 -31.53 -9.34 8.57
N ALA A 69 -31.85 -10.39 9.32
CA ALA A 69 -32.14 -10.30 10.76
C ALA A 69 -30.96 -9.74 11.57
N THR A 70 -29.74 -9.88 11.07
CA THR A 70 -28.52 -9.34 11.70
C THR A 70 -28.18 -7.93 11.23
N MET A 71 -28.21 -7.70 9.92
CA MET A 71 -27.71 -6.46 9.31
C MET A 71 -28.70 -5.31 9.36
N LEU A 72 -30.01 -5.57 9.21
CA LEU A 72 -31.00 -4.49 9.17
C LEU A 72 -31.10 -3.73 10.50
N PRO A 73 -31.15 -4.40 11.68
CA PRO A 73 -31.17 -3.68 12.95
C PRO A 73 -29.89 -2.88 13.19
N ALA A 74 -28.73 -3.46 12.89
CA ALA A 74 -27.44 -2.77 13.06
C ALA A 74 -27.33 -1.53 12.16
N ARG A 75 -27.89 -1.57 10.94
CA ARG A 75 -27.91 -0.42 10.02
C ARG A 75 -28.89 0.67 10.41
N ALA A 76 -29.88 0.37 11.25
CA ALA A 76 -30.85 1.35 11.72
C ALA A 76 -30.31 2.23 12.86
N VAL A 77 -29.12 1.91 13.39
CA VAL A 77 -28.49 2.62 14.51
C VAL A 77 -27.10 3.09 14.09
N SER A 78 -26.63 4.19 14.68
CA SER A 78 -25.30 4.77 14.41
C SER A 78 -24.36 4.65 15.60
N GLY A 79 -23.04 4.73 15.34
CA GLY A 79 -22.03 4.75 16.40
C GLY A 79 -21.76 3.37 17.00
N MET A 80 -21.31 3.33 18.27
CA MET A 80 -20.91 2.08 18.92
C MET A 80 -22.08 1.11 19.17
N GLU A 81 -23.31 1.63 19.28
CA GLU A 81 -24.51 0.80 19.44
C GLU A 81 -24.78 -0.07 18.21
N ALA A 82 -24.49 0.44 17.00
CA ALA A 82 -24.58 -0.32 15.76
C ALA A 82 -23.69 -1.56 15.79
N LEU A 83 -22.47 -1.42 16.32
CA LEU A 83 -21.52 -2.51 16.47
C LEU A 83 -22.00 -3.52 17.52
N GLY A 84 -22.53 -3.05 18.65
CA GLY A 84 -23.11 -3.90 19.69
C GLY A 84 -24.29 -4.74 19.18
N LEU A 85 -25.22 -4.11 18.46
CA LEU A 85 -26.36 -4.79 17.82
C LEU A 85 -25.90 -5.76 16.74
N PHE A 86 -24.88 -5.40 15.96
CA PHE A 86 -24.31 -6.31 14.97
C PHE A 86 -23.74 -7.58 15.62
N TYR A 87 -22.97 -7.45 16.71
CA TYR A 87 -22.42 -8.62 17.41
C TYR A 87 -23.51 -9.46 18.07
N PHE A 88 -24.51 -8.85 18.70
CA PHE A 88 -25.65 -9.58 19.24
C PHE A 88 -26.40 -10.35 18.13
N GLY A 89 -26.66 -9.67 17.02
CA GLY A 89 -27.28 -10.27 15.84
C GLY A 89 -26.46 -11.45 15.31
N LEU A 90 -25.15 -11.27 15.15
CA LEU A 90 -24.26 -12.28 14.60
C LEU A 90 -24.07 -13.50 15.51
N LEU A 91 -23.96 -13.29 16.82
CA LEU A 91 -23.63 -14.36 17.78
C LEU A 91 -24.86 -15.05 18.36
N VAL A 92 -26.03 -14.40 18.36
CA VAL A 92 -27.25 -14.93 18.97
C VAL A 92 -28.36 -15.11 17.94
N VAL A 93 -28.74 -14.04 17.24
CA VAL A 93 -29.90 -14.07 16.34
C VAL A 93 -29.65 -14.94 15.11
N ALA A 94 -28.50 -14.78 14.45
CA ALA A 94 -28.17 -15.50 13.23
C ALA A 94 -28.08 -17.02 13.44
N PRO A 95 -27.40 -17.54 14.48
CA PRO A 95 -27.40 -18.98 14.76
C PRO A 95 -28.81 -19.50 15.05
N LEU A 96 -29.60 -18.80 15.88
CA LEU A 96 -30.97 -19.22 16.19
C LEU A 96 -31.85 -19.27 14.92
N ALA A 97 -31.77 -18.24 14.07
CA ALA A 97 -32.49 -18.21 12.80
C ALA A 97 -32.01 -19.33 11.87
N TRP A 98 -30.70 -19.46 11.66
CA TRP A 98 -30.12 -20.46 10.76
C TRP A 98 -30.51 -21.88 11.14
N PHE A 99 -30.19 -22.30 12.37
CA PHE A 99 -30.47 -23.66 12.82
C PHE A 99 -31.98 -23.90 13.02
N GLY A 100 -32.71 -22.91 13.52
CA GLY A 100 -34.16 -22.97 13.70
C GLY A 100 -34.91 -23.18 12.38
N LEU A 101 -34.56 -22.42 11.35
CA LEU A 101 -35.14 -22.55 10.01
C LEU A 101 -34.80 -23.90 9.37
N HIS A 102 -33.57 -24.41 9.56
CA HIS A 102 -33.20 -25.74 9.07
C HIS A 102 -34.01 -26.86 9.75
N LEU A 103 -34.22 -26.77 11.07
CA LEU A 103 -35.05 -27.72 11.81
C LEU A 103 -36.52 -27.67 11.36
N LEU A 104 -37.06 -26.46 11.15
CA LEU A 104 -38.44 -26.27 10.70
C LEU A 104 -38.63 -26.83 9.28
N ALA A 105 -37.77 -26.43 8.34
CA ALA A 105 -37.85 -26.91 6.96
C ALA A 105 -37.65 -28.43 6.87
N GLY A 106 -36.71 -29.00 7.63
CA GLY A 106 -36.49 -30.44 7.67
C GLY A 106 -37.72 -31.24 8.15
N ARG A 107 -38.50 -30.68 9.10
CA ARG A 107 -39.77 -31.27 9.55
C ARG A 107 -40.89 -31.18 8.52
N LEU A 108 -40.85 -30.17 7.63
CA LEU A 108 -41.82 -29.95 6.57
C LEU A 108 -41.53 -30.75 5.30
N GLN A 109 -40.36 -31.39 5.19
CA GLN A 109 -40.03 -32.24 4.05
C GLN A 109 -40.80 -33.57 4.07
N SER A 110 -41.02 -34.14 2.88
CA SER A 110 -41.55 -35.48 2.67
C SER A 110 -40.61 -36.26 1.73
N PRO A 111 -39.85 -37.26 2.24
CA PRO A 111 -39.83 -37.76 3.62
C PRO A 111 -39.20 -36.79 4.63
N ARG A 112 -39.68 -36.84 5.88
CA ARG A 112 -39.22 -35.97 6.98
C ARG A 112 -37.76 -36.24 7.34
N LEU A 113 -37.00 -35.17 7.57
CA LEU A 113 -35.63 -35.26 8.07
C LEU A 113 -35.63 -35.35 9.60
N THR A 114 -34.69 -36.12 10.16
CA THR A 114 -34.48 -36.14 11.61
C THR A 114 -33.85 -34.82 12.08
N ARG A 115 -33.86 -34.57 13.39
CA ARG A 115 -33.16 -33.40 13.97
C ARG A 115 -31.67 -33.43 13.65
N GLY A 116 -31.02 -34.59 13.80
CA GLY A 116 -29.60 -34.77 13.49
C GLY A 116 -29.29 -34.56 12.01
N GLU A 117 -30.16 -35.03 11.10
CA GLU A 117 -30.02 -34.78 9.66
C GLU A 117 -30.13 -33.29 9.33
N SER A 118 -31.12 -32.60 9.90
CA SER A 118 -31.34 -31.17 9.66
C SER A 118 -30.19 -30.31 10.20
N LEU A 119 -29.69 -30.63 11.40
CA LEU A 119 -28.51 -29.98 11.97
C LEU A 119 -27.24 -30.27 11.17
N GLY A 120 -27.07 -31.51 10.71
CA GLY A 120 -25.96 -31.89 9.83
C GLY A 120 -25.93 -31.07 8.55
N LEU A 121 -27.09 -30.85 7.92
CA LEU A 121 -27.23 -29.99 6.74
C LEU A 121 -26.96 -28.52 7.05
N ALA A 122 -27.40 -28.03 8.21
CA ALA A 122 -27.13 -26.66 8.64
C ALA A 122 -25.62 -26.42 8.86
N VAL A 123 -24.93 -27.36 9.51
CA VAL A 123 -23.48 -27.32 9.74
C VAL A 123 -22.72 -27.44 8.42
N SER A 124 -23.07 -28.40 7.56
CA SER A 124 -22.38 -28.57 6.29
C SER A 124 -22.65 -27.41 5.32
N GLY A 125 -23.84 -26.79 5.38
CA GLY A 125 -24.13 -25.52 4.70
C GLY A 125 -23.24 -24.37 5.18
N LEU A 126 -23.10 -24.22 6.50
CA LEU A 126 -22.21 -23.22 7.07
C LEU A 126 -20.74 -23.48 6.69
N ALA A 127 -20.31 -24.74 6.68
CA ALA A 127 -18.95 -25.13 6.29
C ALA A 127 -18.65 -24.76 4.83
N VAL A 128 -19.60 -24.95 3.91
CA VAL A 128 -19.46 -24.53 2.50
C VAL A 128 -19.25 -23.01 2.37
N LEU A 129 -19.77 -22.21 3.30
CA LEU A 129 -19.59 -20.76 3.31
C LEU A 129 -18.30 -20.32 4.02
N LEU A 130 -18.04 -20.85 5.21
CA LEU A 130 -16.96 -20.37 6.08
C LEU A 130 -15.59 -20.94 5.70
N VAL A 131 -15.52 -22.22 5.33
CA VAL A 131 -14.23 -22.88 5.05
C VAL A 131 -13.48 -22.19 3.90
N PRO A 132 -14.11 -21.81 2.76
CA PRO A 132 -13.41 -21.07 1.72
C PRO A 132 -12.84 -19.74 2.21
N ALA A 133 -13.62 -18.96 2.98
CA ALA A 133 -13.16 -17.68 3.52
C ALA A 133 -11.95 -17.85 4.46
N LEU A 134 -12.00 -18.87 5.32
CA LEU A 134 -10.89 -19.21 6.23
C LEU A 134 -9.65 -19.67 5.47
N LEU A 135 -9.81 -20.53 4.46
CA LEU A 135 -8.70 -21.02 3.64
C LEU A 135 -8.04 -19.86 2.87
N ILE A 136 -8.82 -19.00 2.22
CA ILE A 136 -8.31 -17.81 1.52
C ILE A 136 -7.53 -16.92 2.49
N SER A 137 -8.11 -16.63 3.66
CA SER A 137 -7.47 -15.79 4.68
C SER A 137 -6.15 -16.39 5.17
N SER A 138 -6.12 -17.71 5.43
CA SER A 138 -4.91 -18.42 5.85
C SER A 138 -3.84 -18.53 4.75
N ALA A 139 -4.26 -18.59 3.48
CA ALA A 139 -3.36 -18.74 2.35
C ALA A 139 -2.77 -17.41 1.88
N GLN A 140 -3.40 -16.28 2.19
CA GLN A 140 -2.99 -14.95 1.73
C GLN A 140 -1.52 -14.65 2.07
N GLY A 141 -1.11 -14.82 3.33
CA GLY A 141 0.28 -14.58 3.76
C GLY A 141 1.29 -15.50 3.05
N PRO A 142 1.14 -16.83 3.14
CA PRO A 142 2.04 -17.78 2.47
C PRO A 142 2.13 -17.58 0.95
N ILE A 143 1.00 -17.40 0.26
CA ILE A 143 0.99 -17.18 -1.20
C ILE A 143 1.70 -15.87 -1.54
N HIS A 144 1.47 -14.80 -0.79
CA HIS A 144 2.17 -13.53 -0.97
C HIS A 144 3.69 -13.72 -0.80
N THR A 145 4.12 -14.38 0.28
CA THR A 145 5.54 -14.63 0.55
C THR A 145 6.21 -15.46 -0.54
N VAL A 146 5.60 -16.56 -0.97
CA VAL A 146 6.17 -17.41 -2.04
C VAL A 146 6.24 -16.64 -3.36
N SER A 147 5.21 -15.87 -3.69
CA SER A 147 5.17 -15.08 -4.92
C SER A 147 6.22 -13.96 -4.90
N TYR A 148 6.38 -13.28 -3.77
CA TYR A 148 7.40 -12.26 -3.55
C TYR A 148 8.82 -12.85 -3.67
N LEU A 149 9.08 -13.98 -3.00
CA LEU A 149 10.38 -14.66 -3.09
C LEU A 149 10.69 -15.16 -4.50
N ALA A 150 9.69 -15.66 -5.23
CA ALA A 150 9.87 -16.06 -6.62
C ALA A 150 10.26 -14.87 -7.49
N LYS A 151 9.63 -13.70 -7.28
CA LYS A 151 9.97 -12.46 -7.97
C LYS A 151 11.40 -12.00 -7.65
N ILE A 152 11.81 -11.98 -6.38
CA ILE A 152 13.19 -11.64 -5.98
C ILE A 152 14.20 -12.57 -6.64
N ARG A 153 13.99 -13.88 -6.54
CA ARG A 153 14.92 -14.88 -7.11
C ARG A 153 15.05 -14.77 -8.62
N ALA A 154 14.01 -14.31 -9.32
CA ALA A 154 14.07 -14.07 -10.75
C ALA A 154 15.11 -12.98 -11.06
N PHE A 155 15.12 -11.89 -10.31
CA PHE A 155 16.08 -10.80 -10.47
C PHE A 155 17.50 -11.17 -10.02
N ASP A 156 17.65 -11.90 -8.92
CA ASP A 156 18.97 -12.27 -8.39
C ASP A 156 19.76 -13.18 -9.35
N ARG A 157 19.06 -13.87 -10.27
CA ARG A 157 19.66 -14.73 -11.31
C ARG A 157 19.94 -14.00 -12.62
N THR A 158 19.38 -12.80 -12.80
CA THR A 158 19.53 -12.05 -14.03
C THR A 158 20.93 -11.45 -14.10
N PRO A 159 21.69 -11.62 -15.20
CA PRO A 159 22.97 -10.93 -15.36
C PRO A 159 22.80 -9.42 -15.46
N GLU A 160 23.82 -8.68 -15.07
CA GLU A 160 23.82 -7.23 -15.22
C GLU A 160 23.72 -6.82 -16.70
N SER A 161 22.78 -5.94 -17.00
CA SER A 161 22.48 -5.44 -18.34
C SER A 161 22.66 -3.91 -18.37
N PRO A 162 22.84 -3.29 -19.55
CA PRO A 162 22.87 -1.83 -19.65
C PRO A 162 21.61 -1.21 -19.05
N LEU A 163 21.76 -0.11 -18.30
CA LEU A 163 20.65 0.58 -17.67
C LEU A 163 19.66 1.07 -18.73
N ALA A 164 18.40 0.64 -18.63
CA ALA A 164 17.34 1.05 -19.57
C ALA A 164 16.82 2.47 -19.29
N LEU A 165 16.87 2.93 -18.04
CA LEU A 165 16.45 4.28 -17.67
C LEU A 165 17.47 5.31 -18.22
N THR A 166 16.96 6.40 -18.77
CA THR A 166 17.79 7.49 -19.28
C THR A 166 18.12 8.45 -18.14
N ALA A 167 19.40 8.55 -17.78
CA ALA A 167 19.88 9.53 -16.82
C ALA A 167 19.87 10.93 -17.44
N GLN A 168 19.04 11.81 -16.89
CA GLN A 168 19.04 13.22 -17.24
C GLN A 168 20.31 13.91 -16.71
N PRO A 169 20.71 15.05 -17.28
CA PRO A 169 21.78 15.86 -16.73
C PRO A 169 21.50 16.23 -15.28
N VAL A 170 22.55 16.24 -14.45
CA VAL A 170 22.44 16.70 -13.06
C VAL A 170 22.16 18.21 -13.06
N GLN A 171 21.12 18.63 -12.34
CA GLN A 171 20.75 20.02 -12.13
C GLN A 171 21.35 20.54 -10.83
N LEU A 172 21.85 21.78 -10.84
CA LEU A 172 22.40 22.46 -9.68
C LEU A 172 21.43 23.55 -9.25
N LEU A 173 20.85 23.39 -8.06
CA LEU A 173 19.86 24.30 -7.51
C LEU A 173 20.45 25.03 -6.30
N ARG A 174 20.57 26.35 -6.36
CA ARG A 174 21.04 27.18 -5.25
C ARG A 174 19.95 27.31 -4.20
N LEU A 175 20.26 26.90 -2.98
CA LEU A 175 19.41 27.04 -1.80
C LEU A 175 19.76 28.34 -1.06
N GLY A 176 19.74 29.47 -1.78
CA GLY A 176 20.22 30.75 -1.25
C GLY A 176 21.69 30.66 -0.81
N ASP A 177 21.97 31.15 0.40
CA ASP A 177 23.30 31.09 1.02
C ASP A 177 23.56 29.77 1.77
N SER A 178 22.53 28.91 1.92
CA SER A 178 22.63 27.65 2.67
C SER A 178 23.32 26.52 1.90
N GLY A 179 23.57 26.69 0.60
CA GLY A 179 24.34 25.75 -0.21
C GLY A 179 23.71 25.41 -1.55
N VAL A 180 24.14 24.29 -2.13
CA VAL A 180 23.65 23.79 -3.43
C VAL A 180 23.01 22.43 -3.24
N LEU A 181 21.87 22.22 -3.90
CA LEU A 181 21.20 20.94 -4.06
C LEU A 181 21.46 20.41 -5.47
N TYR A 182 21.97 19.20 -5.55
CA TYR A 182 22.05 18.44 -6.79
C TYR A 182 20.77 17.64 -6.97
N ALA A 183 20.24 17.62 -8.19
CA ALA A 183 19.07 16.82 -8.54
C ALA A 183 19.28 16.10 -9.87
N GLN A 184 18.90 14.83 -9.93
CA GLN A 184 18.97 14.04 -11.15
C GLN A 184 17.73 13.17 -11.30
N ALA A 185 17.17 13.14 -12.51
CA ALA A 185 16.08 12.24 -12.86
C ALA A 185 16.61 11.08 -13.72
N LEU A 186 16.08 9.88 -13.47
CA LEU A 186 16.21 8.71 -14.31
C LEU A 186 14.82 8.42 -14.88
N THR A 187 14.65 8.68 -16.18
CA THR A 187 13.35 8.53 -16.85
C THR A 187 13.27 7.16 -17.51
N ALA A 188 12.22 6.40 -17.21
CA ALA A 188 11.94 5.12 -17.83
C ALA A 188 11.34 5.31 -19.23
N PRO A 189 11.87 4.64 -20.27
CA PRO A 189 11.24 4.65 -21.57
C PRO A 189 9.92 3.85 -21.54
N ALA A 190 9.07 4.08 -22.54
CA ALA A 190 7.80 3.36 -22.66
C ALA A 190 8.02 1.83 -22.69
N GLY A 191 7.17 1.09 -21.96
CA GLY A 191 7.24 -0.36 -21.87
C GLY A 191 8.21 -0.90 -20.82
N ILE A 192 8.97 -0.05 -20.14
CA ILE A 192 9.74 -0.43 -18.95
C ILE A 192 8.88 -0.32 -17.71
N ARG A 193 8.92 -1.36 -16.86
CA ARG A 193 8.29 -1.35 -15.55
C ARG A 193 9.34 -1.48 -14.46
N LEU A 194 9.47 -0.46 -13.62
CA LEU A 194 10.34 -0.50 -12.46
C LEU A 194 9.81 -1.55 -11.46
N ALA A 195 10.69 -2.44 -10.99
CA ALA A 195 10.29 -3.54 -10.14
C ALA A 195 10.84 -3.43 -8.71
N ARG A 196 12.10 -3.04 -8.57
CA ARG A 196 12.81 -2.91 -7.30
C ARG A 196 13.99 -1.95 -7.46
N VAL A 197 14.29 -1.18 -6.43
CA VAL A 197 15.53 -0.40 -6.36
C VAL A 197 16.18 -0.76 -5.05
N GLU A 198 17.45 -1.14 -5.12
CA GLU A 198 18.27 -1.42 -3.95
C GLU A 198 19.35 -0.35 -3.85
N MET A 199 19.69 0.03 -2.62
CA MET A 199 20.76 0.95 -2.32
C MET A 199 21.88 0.21 -1.58
N ARG A 200 23.13 0.54 -1.89
CA ARG A 200 24.27 0.00 -1.16
C ARG A 200 24.50 0.79 0.14
N THR A 201 24.52 0.11 1.28
CA THR A 201 25.00 0.64 2.56
C THR A 201 26.04 -0.28 3.15
N GLY A 202 27.29 0.20 3.24
CA GLY A 202 28.44 -0.65 3.49
C GLY A 202 28.61 -1.71 2.39
N GLU A 203 28.65 -2.98 2.78
CA GLU A 203 28.78 -4.12 1.86
C GLU A 203 27.45 -4.76 1.46
N HIS A 204 26.33 -4.23 1.96
CA HIS A 204 25.01 -4.84 1.76
C HIS A 204 24.13 -3.99 0.85
N TRP A 205 23.26 -4.68 0.10
CA TRP A 205 22.23 -4.07 -0.74
C TRP A 205 20.90 -4.17 -0.02
N HIS A 206 20.21 -3.03 0.12
CA HIS A 206 18.95 -2.94 0.83
C HIS A 206 17.87 -2.40 -0.10
N ASP A 207 16.69 -3.03 -0.08
CA ASP A 207 15.54 -2.56 -0.86
C ASP A 207 15.07 -1.19 -0.34
N THR A 208 14.89 -0.23 -1.25
CA THR A 208 14.41 1.11 -0.92
C THR A 208 12.92 1.18 -0.65
N ALA A 209 12.16 0.11 -0.90
CA ALA A 209 10.74 0.05 -0.55
C ALA A 209 10.48 -0.16 0.96
N THR A 210 11.43 -0.73 1.70
CA THR A 210 11.25 -1.05 3.14
C THR A 210 11.90 -0.02 4.07
N LEU A 211 12.58 0.97 3.50
CA LEU A 211 13.40 1.94 4.22
C LEU A 211 13.10 3.33 3.66
N ARG A 212 13.01 4.30 4.57
CA ARG A 212 12.84 5.71 4.22
C ARG A 212 14.17 6.29 3.77
N TYR A 213 14.23 6.75 2.53
CA TYR A 213 15.46 7.28 1.93
C TYR A 213 15.25 8.72 1.47
N PRO A 214 15.81 9.71 2.20
CA PRO A 214 15.55 11.12 1.88
C PRO A 214 16.15 11.56 0.54
N LEU A 215 17.05 10.79 -0.07
CA LEU A 215 17.75 11.20 -1.30
C LEU A 215 17.17 10.60 -2.58
N LEU A 216 16.17 9.72 -2.48
CA LEU A 216 15.58 8.99 -3.59
C LEU A 216 14.06 8.98 -3.45
N CYS A 217 13.35 9.27 -4.53
CA CYS A 217 11.91 9.01 -4.63
C CYS A 217 11.55 8.43 -5.99
N ARG A 218 10.36 7.82 -6.07
CA ARG A 218 9.78 7.14 -7.22
C ARG A 218 8.56 7.92 -7.71
N ASP A 219 8.46 8.05 -9.03
CA ASP A 219 7.27 8.54 -9.71
C ASP A 219 6.87 7.56 -10.81
N GLY A 220 5.99 6.61 -10.50
CA GLY A 220 5.67 5.49 -11.35
C GLY A 220 6.90 4.62 -11.63
N ASN A 221 7.43 4.72 -12.85
CA ASN A 221 8.64 4.01 -13.27
C ASN A 221 9.91 4.88 -13.25
N ASP A 222 9.76 6.17 -13.00
CA ASP A 222 10.86 7.13 -12.96
C ASP A 222 11.46 7.18 -11.55
N LEU A 223 12.75 7.49 -11.48
CA LEU A 223 13.47 7.70 -10.23
C LEU A 223 14.02 9.11 -10.17
N HIS A 224 13.90 9.74 -9.02
CA HIS A 224 14.42 11.07 -8.78
C HIS A 224 15.36 11.03 -7.59
N LEU A 225 16.58 11.50 -7.82
CA LEU A 225 17.61 11.64 -6.80
C LEU A 225 17.80 13.12 -6.48
N ALA A 226 17.91 13.45 -5.20
CA ALA A 226 18.26 14.79 -4.76
C ALA A 226 19.19 14.74 -3.54
N TRP A 227 20.31 15.45 -3.59
CA TRP A 227 21.31 15.41 -2.54
C TRP A 227 22.06 16.73 -2.39
N PRO A 228 22.41 17.14 -1.16
CA PRO A 228 23.13 18.38 -0.94
C PRO A 228 24.59 18.31 -1.38
N GLU A 229 25.21 19.47 -1.57
CA GLU A 229 26.64 19.56 -1.82
C GLU A 229 27.49 18.94 -0.70
N GLY A 230 28.56 18.24 -1.08
CA GLY A 230 29.41 17.48 -0.15
C GLY A 230 28.87 16.10 0.21
N MET A 231 27.68 15.73 -0.26
CA MET A 231 27.13 14.38 -0.13
C MET A 231 27.17 13.66 -1.48
N GLN A 232 27.56 12.38 -1.49
CA GLN A 232 27.43 11.53 -2.66
C GLN A 232 26.35 10.47 -2.39
N PRO A 233 25.33 10.32 -3.25
CA PRO A 233 24.36 9.25 -3.13
C PRO A 233 25.05 7.89 -3.20
N SER A 234 24.58 6.96 -2.37
CA SER A 234 25.02 5.56 -2.46
C SER A 234 24.70 4.97 -3.83
N PRO A 235 25.55 4.06 -4.35
CA PRO A 235 25.26 3.29 -5.54
C PRO A 235 23.88 2.61 -5.45
N LEU A 236 23.16 2.63 -6.56
CA LEU A 236 21.87 1.99 -6.72
C LEU A 236 22.01 0.73 -7.56
N ARG A 237 21.14 -0.25 -7.30
CA ARG A 237 20.88 -1.37 -8.18
C ARG A 237 19.42 -1.34 -8.56
N ILE A 238 19.17 -1.10 -9.84
CA ILE A 238 17.85 -0.87 -10.38
C ILE A 238 17.41 -2.14 -11.09
N HIS A 239 16.25 -2.66 -10.70
CA HIS A 239 15.63 -3.85 -11.25
C HIS A 239 14.37 -3.45 -12.01
N TRP A 240 14.25 -3.86 -13.26
CA TRP A 240 13.09 -3.54 -14.10
C TRP A 240 12.65 -4.73 -14.93
N GLN A 241 11.45 -4.62 -15.51
CA GLN A 241 10.95 -5.54 -16.51
C GLN A 241 10.80 -4.81 -17.83
N ASP A 242 11.15 -5.47 -18.93
CA ASP A 242 10.88 -4.95 -20.27
C ASP A 242 9.42 -5.19 -20.70
N SER A 243 9.09 -4.81 -21.93
CA SER A 243 7.75 -4.95 -22.50
C SER A 243 7.31 -6.42 -22.68
N GLN A 244 8.25 -7.36 -22.61
CA GLN A 244 7.99 -8.81 -22.64
C GLN A 244 7.93 -9.41 -21.23
N GLY A 245 8.07 -8.59 -20.18
CA GLY A 245 8.09 -9.02 -18.79
C GLY A 245 9.39 -9.69 -18.35
N GLN A 246 10.46 -9.63 -19.15
CA GLN A 246 11.75 -10.21 -18.77
C GLN A 246 12.42 -9.36 -17.70
N PRO A 247 12.94 -9.97 -16.62
CA PRO A 247 13.63 -9.25 -15.57
C PRO A 247 15.03 -8.83 -16.02
N HIS A 248 15.39 -7.58 -15.75
CA HIS A 248 16.69 -6.97 -15.99
C HIS A 248 17.19 -6.26 -14.74
N GLN A 249 18.51 -6.13 -14.58
CA GLN A 249 19.11 -5.32 -13.52
C GLN A 249 20.36 -4.59 -14.00
N ALA A 250 20.62 -3.42 -13.42
CA ALA A 250 21.82 -2.62 -13.66
C ALA A 250 22.24 -1.90 -12.37
N ARG A 251 23.54 -1.69 -12.22
CA ARG A 251 24.05 -0.74 -11.23
C ARG A 251 24.02 0.66 -11.81
N PHE A 252 23.69 1.61 -10.96
CA PHE A 252 23.71 3.02 -11.27
C PHE A 252 24.47 3.78 -10.18
N GLU A 253 25.40 4.61 -10.62
CA GLU A 253 26.13 5.53 -9.76
C GLU A 253 25.99 6.92 -10.37
N THR A 254 25.73 7.92 -9.52
CA THR A 254 25.69 9.30 -9.98
C THR A 254 27.07 9.67 -10.50
N GLY A 255 27.16 10.01 -11.78
CA GLY A 255 28.42 10.37 -12.42
C GLY A 255 29.01 11.67 -11.86
N ASN A 256 30.31 11.87 -12.11
CA ASN A 256 30.97 13.14 -11.82
C ASN A 256 30.35 14.25 -12.66
N MET A 257 30.12 15.40 -12.03
CA MET A 257 29.54 16.54 -12.73
C MET A 257 30.52 17.16 -13.72
N PRO A 258 30.06 17.50 -14.94
CA PRO A 258 30.86 18.27 -15.88
C PRO A 258 31.26 19.62 -15.28
N ALA A 259 32.52 20.02 -15.49
CA ALA A 259 32.98 21.35 -15.13
C ALA A 259 32.16 22.42 -15.87
N GLY A 260 31.70 23.45 -15.16
CA GLY A 260 30.94 24.55 -15.75
C GLY A 260 29.43 24.34 -15.85
N THR A 261 28.87 23.30 -15.21
CA THR A 261 27.41 23.11 -15.16
C THR A 261 26.74 24.34 -14.52
N ALA A 262 25.74 24.91 -15.22
CA ALA A 262 25.05 26.11 -14.78
C ALA A 262 24.27 25.88 -13.48
N ARG A 263 24.28 26.90 -12.61
CA ARG A 263 23.54 26.92 -11.35
C ARG A 263 22.25 27.72 -11.52
N HIS A 264 21.14 27.16 -11.08
CA HIS A 264 19.82 27.79 -11.09
C HIS A 264 19.36 28.02 -9.66
N ASP A 265 18.56 29.06 -9.39
CA ASP A 265 18.03 29.26 -8.05
C ASP A 265 16.89 28.26 -7.76
N PHE A 266 16.84 27.71 -6.55
CA PHE A 266 15.72 26.88 -6.11
C PHE A 266 14.50 27.79 -5.88
N ALA A 267 13.62 27.86 -6.88
CA ALA A 267 12.45 28.72 -6.86
C ALA A 267 11.17 27.90 -6.64
N LEU A 268 10.53 28.11 -5.48
CA LEU A 268 9.20 27.57 -5.21
C LEU A 268 8.11 28.47 -5.79
N ARG A 269 7.12 27.87 -6.45
CA ARG A 269 5.91 28.59 -6.87
C ARG A 269 4.77 28.26 -5.92
N TRP A 270 4.21 29.29 -5.31
CA TRP A 270 3.12 29.14 -4.34
C TRP A 270 1.76 29.08 -5.05
N ARG A 271 0.87 28.23 -4.53
CA ARG A 271 -0.54 28.15 -4.93
C ARG A 271 -1.41 28.22 -3.66
N GLU A 272 -2.72 28.41 -3.82
CA GLU A 272 -3.63 28.40 -2.66
C GLU A 272 -3.75 26.99 -2.07
N ASP A 273 -3.82 25.98 -2.93
CA ASP A 273 -4.02 24.58 -2.57
C ASP A 273 -2.70 23.80 -2.41
N GLY A 274 -1.54 24.44 -2.58
CA GLY A 274 -0.24 23.78 -2.49
C GLY A 274 0.92 24.60 -3.05
N PHE A 275 1.87 23.93 -3.70
CA PHE A 275 3.07 24.55 -4.27
C PHE A 275 3.64 23.71 -5.41
N ASP A 276 4.50 24.32 -6.22
CA ASP A 276 5.28 23.64 -7.25
C ASP A 276 6.77 23.69 -6.89
N LEU A 277 7.37 22.51 -6.81
CA LEU A 277 8.82 22.36 -6.70
C LEU A 277 9.50 22.54 -8.06
N PRO A 278 10.73 23.06 -8.13
CA PRO A 278 11.47 23.12 -9.39
C PRO A 278 11.89 21.74 -9.90
N VAL A 279 12.03 20.76 -8.99
CA VAL A 279 12.33 19.35 -9.28
C VAL A 279 11.57 18.44 -8.32
N PRO A 280 11.26 17.20 -8.70
CA PRO A 280 10.72 16.21 -7.77
C PRO A 280 11.69 15.93 -6.62
N LEU A 281 11.16 15.86 -5.39
CA LEU A 281 11.94 15.59 -4.18
C LEU A 281 11.27 14.51 -3.34
N ALA A 282 12.07 13.74 -2.62
CA ALA A 282 11.57 12.75 -1.68
C ALA A 282 10.82 13.42 -0.53
N ARG A 283 9.65 12.88 -0.18
CA ARG A 283 8.77 13.42 0.88
C ARG A 283 9.47 13.65 2.21
N ASP A 284 10.41 12.76 2.56
CA ASP A 284 11.15 12.85 3.83
C ASP A 284 12.05 14.10 3.93
N LEU A 285 12.40 14.74 2.80
CA LEU A 285 13.11 16.01 2.78
C LEU A 285 12.21 17.19 3.12
N LEU A 286 10.89 17.08 2.97
CA LEU A 286 9.99 18.21 3.03
C LEU A 286 9.15 18.24 4.30
N GLN A 287 9.02 19.45 4.85
CA GLN A 287 7.94 19.80 5.74
C GLN A 287 7.17 20.99 5.17
N ILE A 288 5.87 21.03 5.45
CA ILE A 288 5.00 22.13 5.04
C ILE A 288 4.50 22.86 6.27
N GLY A 289 4.47 24.19 6.18
CA GLY A 289 3.97 25.10 7.20
C GLY A 289 2.66 25.75 6.77
N TRP A 290 1.72 25.94 7.69
CA TRP A 290 0.51 26.73 7.47
C TRP A 290 0.05 27.44 8.75
N HIS A 291 -0.62 28.58 8.58
CA HIS A 291 -1.31 29.23 9.68
C HIS A 291 -2.65 28.55 9.93
N HIS A 292 -2.85 28.04 11.14
CA HIS A 292 -4.11 27.41 11.51
C HIS A 292 -5.21 28.48 11.68
N PRO A 293 -6.43 28.26 11.13
CA PRO A 293 -7.41 29.33 10.99
C PRO A 293 -8.06 29.78 12.31
N VAL A 294 -7.96 28.99 13.39
CA VAL A 294 -8.61 29.31 14.68
C VAL A 294 -7.71 30.14 15.59
N ASP A 295 -6.43 29.79 15.68
CA ASP A 295 -5.46 30.40 16.61
C ASP A 295 -4.39 31.25 15.89
N GLY A 296 -4.34 31.19 14.55
CA GLY A 296 -3.35 31.91 13.74
C GLY A 296 -1.93 31.39 13.88
N ALA A 297 -1.71 30.32 14.67
CA ALA A 297 -0.39 29.77 14.93
C ALA A 297 0.18 29.09 13.67
N LEU A 298 1.50 29.15 13.49
CA LEU A 298 2.18 28.48 12.40
C LEU A 298 2.47 27.03 12.78
N HIS A 299 1.83 26.10 12.10
CA HIS A 299 2.01 24.66 12.28
C HIS A 299 2.85 24.09 11.15
N TYR A 300 3.77 23.18 11.50
CA TYR A 300 4.52 22.41 10.52
C TYR A 300 4.16 20.94 10.58
N ARG A 301 4.17 20.31 9.40
CA ARG A 301 4.01 18.86 9.27
C ARG A 301 5.01 18.34 8.25
N SER A 302 5.71 17.28 8.65
CA SER A 302 6.52 16.49 7.74
C SER A 302 5.64 15.77 6.72
N LEU A 303 6.11 15.67 5.47
CA LEU A 303 5.38 15.01 4.39
C LEU A 303 5.62 13.50 4.34
N ASP A 304 6.32 12.95 5.33
CA ASP A 304 6.56 11.51 5.49
C ASP A 304 5.29 10.69 5.74
N MET A 305 4.17 11.34 6.06
CA MET A 305 2.84 10.74 6.08
C MET A 305 2.08 10.99 4.77
N LEU A 306 1.39 9.96 4.27
CA LEU A 306 0.54 10.06 3.10
C LEU A 306 -0.77 10.80 3.42
N GLN A 307 -1.22 11.59 2.45
CA GLN A 307 -2.56 12.16 2.41
C GLN A 307 -3.55 11.16 1.77
N PRO A 308 -4.87 11.36 1.96
CA PRO A 308 -5.87 10.58 1.25
C PRO A 308 -5.65 10.61 -0.26
N GLY A 309 -5.53 9.43 -0.88
CA GLY A 309 -5.31 9.26 -2.32
C GLY A 309 -3.83 9.15 -2.75
N GLU A 310 -2.87 9.35 -1.85
CA GLU A 310 -1.45 9.12 -2.12
C GLU A 310 -1.05 7.67 -1.78
N THR A 311 0.05 7.19 -2.38
CA THR A 311 0.62 5.86 -2.10
C THR A 311 2.12 5.94 -1.88
N PHE A 312 2.70 4.99 -1.13
CA PHE A 312 4.15 4.90 -0.97
C PHE A 312 4.87 4.34 -2.22
N ALA A 313 4.12 3.92 -3.26
CA ALA A 313 4.72 3.55 -4.54
C ALA A 313 5.17 4.78 -5.34
N ASP A 314 4.50 5.93 -5.12
CA ASP A 314 4.77 7.23 -5.74
C ASP A 314 5.09 8.25 -4.64
N ASP A 315 6.29 8.15 -4.07
CA ASP A 315 6.72 8.89 -2.89
C ASP A 315 7.45 10.21 -3.21
N CYS A 316 7.38 10.68 -4.46
CA CYS A 316 7.85 12.02 -4.83
C CYS A 316 6.83 13.11 -4.54
N VAL A 317 7.28 14.23 -3.97
CA VAL A 317 6.60 15.52 -4.05
C VAL A 317 7.00 16.16 -5.38
N LYS A 318 6.02 16.51 -6.20
CA LYS A 318 6.24 16.95 -7.59
C LYS A 318 5.76 18.39 -7.81
N PRO A 319 6.16 19.04 -8.93
CA PRO A 319 5.40 20.17 -9.45
C PRO A 319 3.90 19.82 -9.48
N GLY A 320 3.05 20.71 -8.98
CA GLY A 320 1.62 20.45 -8.84
C GLY A 320 1.19 19.81 -7.52
N TYR A 321 2.07 19.66 -6.52
CA TYR A 321 1.70 19.11 -5.22
C TYR A 321 0.54 19.90 -4.56
N ARG A 322 -0.50 19.17 -4.17
CA ARG A 322 -1.73 19.71 -3.57
C ARG A 322 -1.94 19.13 -2.19
N ARG A 323 -2.29 19.98 -1.23
CA ARG A 323 -2.74 19.58 0.10
C ARG A 323 -4.24 19.27 0.06
N VAL A 324 -4.66 18.09 0.53
CA VAL A 324 -6.07 17.67 0.46
C VAL A 324 -6.96 18.51 1.38
N ALA A 325 -6.50 18.80 2.59
CA ALA A 325 -7.26 19.51 3.64
C ALA A 325 -7.11 21.04 3.62
N TRP A 326 -6.60 21.64 2.54
CA TRP A 326 -6.27 23.07 2.49
C TRP A 326 -7.47 24.00 2.79
N GLN A 327 -8.70 23.59 2.44
CA GLN A 327 -9.90 24.39 2.72
C GLN A 327 -10.23 24.46 4.21
N GLN A 328 -9.81 23.47 5.00
CA GLN A 328 -10.06 23.40 6.45
C GLN A 328 -8.88 23.97 7.25
N GLU A 329 -7.65 23.75 6.75
CA GLU A 329 -6.41 24.10 7.46
C GLU A 329 -5.78 25.41 6.95
N GLY A 330 -6.27 26.01 5.86
CA GLY A 330 -5.71 27.22 5.25
C GLY A 330 -4.74 26.95 4.08
N PRO A 331 -4.13 27.99 3.50
CA PRO A 331 -3.13 27.84 2.45
C PRO A 331 -1.76 27.42 3.02
N VAL A 332 -0.90 26.86 2.18
CA VAL A 332 0.51 26.64 2.55
C VAL A 332 1.21 28.00 2.69
N SER A 333 1.90 28.18 3.82
CA SER A 333 2.61 29.41 4.20
C SER A 333 4.13 29.24 4.22
N GLY A 334 4.62 28.00 4.39
CA GLY A 334 6.04 27.69 4.38
C GLY A 334 6.37 26.30 3.87
N VAL A 335 7.59 26.11 3.37
CA VAL A 335 8.16 24.81 2.98
C VAL A 335 9.57 24.74 3.54
N ILE A 336 9.85 23.69 4.32
CA ILE A 336 11.19 23.42 4.87
C ILE A 336 11.79 22.25 4.10
N LEU A 337 13.01 22.43 3.61
CA LEU A 337 13.87 21.33 3.18
C LEU A 337 14.83 20.98 4.32
N ARG A 338 14.89 19.70 4.69
CA ARG A 338 15.67 19.23 5.83
C ARG A 338 16.64 18.13 5.41
N PHE A 339 17.91 18.33 5.71
CA PHE A 339 19.00 17.44 5.33
C PHE A 339 19.65 16.85 6.58
N HIS A 340 19.90 15.54 6.54
CA HIS A 340 20.55 14.80 7.62
C HIS A 340 21.82 14.15 7.05
N PRO A 341 22.92 14.91 6.93
CA PRO A 341 24.17 14.36 6.44
C PRO A 341 24.76 13.34 7.41
N PRO A 342 25.56 12.38 6.93
CA PRO A 342 26.29 11.47 7.80
C PRO A 342 27.25 12.26 8.71
N LEU A 343 27.48 11.72 9.90
CA LEU A 343 28.43 12.30 10.86
C LEU A 343 29.84 12.43 10.22
N PRO A 344 30.59 13.51 10.53
CA PRO A 344 30.37 14.46 11.62
C PRO A 344 29.51 15.69 11.27
N ALA A 345 28.99 15.81 10.03
CA ALA A 345 28.22 16.97 9.64
C ALA A 345 26.89 17.07 10.41
N ALA A 346 26.54 18.27 10.87
CA ALA A 346 25.27 18.50 11.57
C ALA A 346 24.10 18.53 10.58
N PRO A 347 22.91 18.03 10.98
CA PRO A 347 21.67 18.28 10.25
C PRO A 347 21.44 19.78 10.07
N TRP A 348 20.90 20.14 8.92
CA TRP A 348 20.59 21.52 8.59
C TRP A 348 19.31 21.58 7.76
N GLN A 349 18.69 22.76 7.74
CA GLN A 349 17.44 22.97 7.02
C GLN A 349 17.39 24.37 6.43
N ILE A 350 16.58 24.53 5.40
CA ILE A 350 16.24 25.83 4.81
C ILE A 350 14.73 25.96 4.76
N GLU A 351 14.22 27.13 5.16
CA GLU A 351 12.80 27.46 5.12
C GLU A 351 12.53 28.49 4.02
N TYR A 352 11.54 28.19 3.18
CA TYR A 352 10.97 29.11 2.22
C TYR A 352 9.61 29.55 2.71
N ARG A 353 9.40 30.86 2.83
CA ARG A 353 8.10 31.45 3.21
C ARG A 353 7.40 32.10 2.04
N ARG A 354 6.07 31.97 2.02
CA ARG A 354 5.22 32.56 0.98
C ARG A 354 5.33 34.09 0.92
N ASP A 355 5.47 34.74 2.08
CA ASP A 355 5.50 36.21 2.19
C ASP A 355 6.92 36.80 2.07
N GLY A 356 7.90 36.01 1.60
CA GLY A 356 9.26 36.48 1.28
C GLY A 356 10.18 36.72 2.48
N ALA A 357 9.73 36.45 3.72
CA ALA A 357 10.59 36.50 4.89
C ALA A 357 11.50 35.25 4.96
N VAL A 358 12.74 35.37 4.48
CA VAL A 358 13.82 34.45 4.84
C VAL A 358 14.22 34.79 6.28
N LEU A 359 14.05 33.86 7.23
CA LEU A 359 14.62 34.04 8.56
C LEU A 359 16.16 33.97 8.47
N PRO A 360 16.89 34.78 9.25
CA PRO A 360 18.34 34.67 9.34
C PRO A 360 18.74 33.28 9.85
N ASP A 361 19.93 32.85 9.45
CA ASP A 361 20.65 31.59 9.67
C ASP A 361 20.10 30.57 10.69
N PRO A 362 20.33 29.26 10.45
CA PRO A 362 20.03 28.23 11.44
C PRO A 362 20.65 28.64 12.78
N VAL A 363 19.81 28.79 13.81
CA VAL A 363 20.26 28.90 15.19
C VAL A 363 21.21 27.73 15.40
N SER A 364 22.50 28.04 15.57
CA SER A 364 23.50 27.03 15.89
C SER A 364 22.94 26.19 17.03
N PRO A 365 23.03 24.84 16.96
CA PRO A 365 22.51 24.01 18.03
C PRO A 365 23.14 24.49 19.34
N ARG A 366 22.30 24.99 20.27
CA ARG A 366 22.76 25.17 21.64
C ARG A 366 23.27 23.80 22.06
N PRO A 367 24.54 23.67 22.49
CA PRO A 367 24.99 22.43 23.08
C PRO A 367 24.04 22.13 24.24
N LEU A 368 23.40 20.96 24.19
CA LEU A 368 22.78 20.37 25.35
C LEU A 368 23.87 20.34 26.42
N SER A 369 23.77 21.23 27.39
CA SER A 369 24.58 21.21 28.59
C SER A 369 24.29 19.88 29.27
N LEU A 370 25.18 18.92 29.05
CA LEU A 370 25.32 17.75 29.89
C LEU A 370 25.62 18.28 31.28
N HIS A 371 24.60 18.29 32.13
CA HIS A 371 24.83 18.31 33.57
C HIS A 371 25.64 17.06 33.88
N SER A 372 26.95 17.25 34.05
CA SER A 372 27.80 16.30 34.74
C SER A 372 27.38 16.35 36.22
N GLU A 373 26.41 15.53 36.58
CA GLU A 373 26.41 14.99 37.93
C GLU A 373 27.58 13.99 38.01
N SER A 374 28.52 14.31 38.88
CA SER A 374 29.55 13.40 39.38
C SER A 374 29.41 13.38 40.91
N PRO A 375 29.78 12.25 41.53
CA PRO A 375 29.08 11.64 42.67
C PRO A 375 29.13 12.39 43.99
#